data_AF-A0A538SF76-F1
#
_entry.id   AF-A0A538SF76-F1
#
_cell.length_a   1.000
_cell.length_b   1.000
_cell.length_c   1.000
_cell.angle_alpha   90.00
_cell.angle_beta   90.00
_cell.angle_gamma   90.00
#
_symmetry.space_group_name_H-M   'P 1'
#
loop_
_entity.id
_entity.type
_entity.pdbx_description
1 polymer ?
#
loop_
_entity_poly.entity_id
_entity_poly.type
_entity_poly.pdbx_seq_one_letter_code
_entity_poly.pdbx_strand_id
1 'polypeptide(L)'
;MHYQLTPAWGLDYSASYDVTSHQIGTQRFALTRDLHCWQAVFTRTFAPGGEAEYYFRLGVKEQKEIYIERGTRSGSIGGIQ
;
A
#
# COMPACT_ATOMS: atom_id res chain seq x y z
N MET A 1 -12.44 11.59 -5.86
CA MET A 1 -13.41 10.49 -5.68
C MET A 1 -12.66 9.29 -5.14
N HIS A 2 -13.13 8.73 -4.02
CA HIS A 2 -12.59 7.51 -3.44
C HIS A 2 -13.67 6.43 -3.51
N TYR A 3 -13.29 5.21 -3.86
CA TYR A 3 -14.20 4.07 -3.96
C TYR A 3 -13.53 2.79 -3.48
N GLN A 4 -14.23 2.05 -2.62
CA GLN A 4 -13.78 0.75 -2.14
C GLN A 4 -14.30 -0.35 -3.06
N LEU A 5 -13.43 -0.92 -3.90
CA LEU A 5 -13.81 -1.98 -4.86
C LEU A 5 -14.12 -3.30 -4.16
N THR A 6 -13.28 -3.66 -3.18
CA THR A 6 -13.44 -4.84 -2.31
C THR A 6 -12.78 -4.52 -0.96
N PRO A 7 -12.94 -5.34 0.10
CA PRO A 7 -12.37 -5.02 1.42
C PRO A 7 -10.87 -4.71 1.45
N ALA A 8 -10.11 -5.15 0.45
CA ALA A 8 -8.68 -4.91 0.39
C ALA A 8 -8.22 -4.29 -0.94
N TRP A 9 -9.13 -3.66 -1.69
CA TRP A 9 -8.82 -2.85 -2.88
C TRP A 9 -9.54 -1.50 -2.80
N GLY A 10 -8.77 -0.42 -2.82
CA GLY A 10 -9.25 0.96 -2.90
C GLY A 10 -8.85 1.63 -4.21
N LEU A 11 -9.77 2.41 -4.78
CA LEU A 11 -9.56 3.19 -5.98
C LEU A 11 -9.78 4.67 -5.68
N ASP A 12 -8.80 5.48 -6.03
CA ASP A 12 -8.86 6.93 -5.96
C ASP A 12 -8.75 7.52 -7.37
N TYR A 13 -9.64 8.45 -7.68
CA TYR A 13 -9.61 9.20 -8.92
C TYR A 13 -9.81 10.69 -8.65
N SER A 14 -9.00 11.52 -9.29
CA SER A 14 -9.21 12.96 -9.35
C SER A 14 -8.92 13.51 -10.74
N ALA A 15 -9.62 14.57 -11.12
CA ALA A 15 -9.36 15.33 -12.32
C ALA A 15 -9.58 16.82 -12.04
N SER A 16 -8.76 17.67 -12.66
CA SER A 16 -9.06 19.10 -12.76
C SER A 16 -9.78 19.38 -14.08
N TYR A 17 -10.59 20.43 -14.09
CA TYR A 17 -11.27 20.93 -15.28
C TYR A 17 -11.20 22.45 -15.27
N ASP A 18 -10.70 23.01 -16.36
CA ASP A 18 -10.72 24.45 -16.61
C ASP A 18 -12.03 24.80 -17.30
N VAL A 19 -12.88 25.53 -16.57
CA VAL A 19 -14.20 25.97 -17.04
C VAL A 19 -14.11 27.06 -18.10
N THR A 20 -13.03 27.83 -18.16
CA THR A 20 -12.85 28.92 -19.13
C THR A 20 -12.35 28.40 -20.46
N SER A 21 -11.36 27.51 -20.44
CA SER A 21 -10.85 26.88 -21.67
C SER A 21 -11.65 25.64 -22.10
N HIS A 22 -12.57 25.17 -21.26
CA HIS A 22 -13.36 23.95 -21.45
C HIS A 22 -12.49 22.69 -21.62
N GLN A 23 -11.39 22.62 -20.87
CA GLN A 23 -10.41 21.54 -21.00
C GLN A 23 -10.28 20.74 -19.70
N ILE A 24 -10.15 19.42 -19.86
CA ILE A 24 -9.76 18.54 -18.76
C ILE A 24 -8.27 18.76 -18.50
N GLY A 25 -7.97 19.10 -17.25
CA GLY A 25 -6.62 19.26 -16.75
C GLY A 25 -5.99 17.93 -16.36
N THR A 26 -5.18 17.97 -15.31
CA THR A 26 -4.49 16.79 -14.77
C THR A 26 -5.50 15.77 -14.27
N GLN A 27 -5.32 14.52 -14.68
CA GLN A 27 -6.07 13.36 -14.19
C GLN A 27 -5.13 12.46 -13.38
N ARG A 28 -5.59 11.98 -12.23
CA ARG A 28 -4.83 11.08 -11.36
C ARG A 28 -5.68 9.89 -10.99
N PHE A 29 -5.11 8.71 -11.19
CA PHE A 29 -5.67 7.43 -10.77
C PHE A 29 -4.72 6.82 -9.75
N ALA A 30 -5.23 6.37 -8.61
CA ALA A 30 -4.46 5.60 -7.65
C ALA A 30 -5.21 4.33 -7.26
N LEU A 31 -4.49 3.22 -7.26
CA LEU A 31 -5.00 1.91 -6.91
C LEU A 31 -4.21 1.40 -5.70
N THR A 32 -4.91 1.19 -4.59
CA THR A 32 -4.33 0.71 -3.34
C THR A 32 -4.78 -0.73 -3.11
N ARG A 33 -3.82 -1.60 -2.84
CA ARG A 33 -4.03 -3.00 -2.48
C ARG A 33 -3.45 -3.30 -1.11
N ASP A 34 -4.34 -3.60 -0.17
CA ASP A 34 -3.95 -4.17 1.11
C ASP A 34 -3.66 -5.67 0.98
N LEU A 35 -2.44 -6.06 1.31
CA LEU A 35 -2.02 -7.43 1.52
C LEU A 35 -1.93 -7.70 3.03
N HIS A 36 -1.66 -8.94 3.45
CA HIS A 36 -1.64 -9.30 4.88
C HIS A 36 -0.74 -8.36 5.71
N CYS A 37 0.57 -8.36 5.44
CA CYS A 37 1.52 -7.47 6.10
C CYS A 37 2.03 -6.34 5.19
N TRP A 38 1.51 -6.21 3.97
CA TRP A 38 2.08 -5.32 2.95
C TRP A 38 0.99 -4.43 2.33
N GLN A 39 1.40 -3.31 1.77
CA GLN A 39 0.54 -2.45 0.98
C GLN A 39 1.23 -2.10 -0.33
N ALA A 40 0.52 -2.33 -1.42
CA ALA A 40 0.92 -1.85 -2.73
C ALA A 40 0.07 -0.63 -3.10
N VAL A 41 0.72 0.41 -3.62
CA VAL A 41 0.06 1.59 -4.17
C VAL A 41 0.62 1.85 -5.54
N PHE A 42 -0.26 1.85 -6.54
CA PHE A 42 0.04 2.32 -7.87
C PHE A 42 -0.61 3.67 -8.08
N THR A 43 0.06 4.59 -8.75
CA THR A 43 -0.51 5.86 -9.17
C THR A 43 -0.12 6.15 -10.60
N ARG A 44 -1.08 6.61 -11.40
CA ARG A 44 -0.89 7.16 -12.74
C ARG A 44 -1.38 8.60 -12.77
N THR A 45 -0.57 9.51 -13.27
CA THR A 45 -0.93 10.90 -13.51
C THR A 45 -0.83 11.20 -15.01
N PHE A 46 -1.88 11.81 -15.56
CA PHE A 46 -1.91 12.31 -16.93
C PHE A 46 -2.02 13.83 -16.86
N ALA A 47 -1.01 14.53 -17.38
CA ALA A 47 -1.04 15.99 -17.50
C ALA A 47 -1.24 16.37 -18.99
N PRO A 48 -2.14 17.31 -19.32
CA PRO A 48 -2.28 17.80 -20.69
C PRO A 48 -0.97 18.40 -21.20
N GLY A 49 -0.52 17.96 -22.38
CA GLY A 49 0.73 18.44 -23.00
C GLY A 49 2.02 18.03 -22.29
N GLY A 50 1.94 17.17 -21.26
CA GLY A 50 3.08 16.62 -20.54
C GLY A 50 3.21 15.11 -20.68
N GLU A 51 4.29 14.56 -20.13
CA GLU A 51 4.50 13.12 -20.07
C GLU A 51 3.55 12.46 -19.07
N ALA A 52 3.14 11.23 -19.38
CA ALA A 52 2.34 10.45 -18.46
C ALA A 52 3.24 9.80 -17.40
N GLU A 53 3.05 10.20 -16.14
CA GLU A 53 3.86 9.72 -15.03
C GLU A 53 3.20 8.54 -14.32
N TYR A 54 4.01 7.61 -13.85
CA TYR A 54 3.55 6.57 -12.93
C TYR A 54 4.47 6.45 -11.72
N TYR A 55 3.88 6.02 -10.62
CA TYR A 55 4.58 5.70 -9.38
C TYR A 55 4.05 4.40 -8.81
N PHE A 56 4.96 3.53 -8.39
CA PHE A 56 4.62 2.29 -7.70
C PHE A 56 5.38 2.21 -6.38
N ARG A 57 4.64 1.96 -5.31
CA ARG A 57 5.19 1.76 -3.97
C ARG A 57 4.70 0.44 -3.42
N LEU A 58 5.62 -0.37 -2.92
CA LEU A 58 5.34 -1.56 -2.14
C LEU A 58 6.02 -1.42 -0.78
N GLY A 59 5.26 -1.52 0.30
CA GLY A 59 5.79 -1.38 1.66
C GLY A 59 5.15 -2.35 2.65
N VAL A 60 5.86 -2.63 3.74
CA VAL A 60 5.37 -3.45 4.84
C VAL A 60 4.55 -2.56 5.79
N LYS A 61 3.34 -3.01 6.18
CA LYS A 61 2.41 -2.32 7.08
C LYS A 61 2.75 -2.52 8.56
N GLU A 62 3.09 -3.75 8.92
CA GLU A 62 3.48 -4.12 10.28
C GLU A 62 4.66 -5.10 10.24
N GLN A 63 5.74 -4.77 10.95
CA GLN A 63 6.76 -5.71 11.36
C GLN A 63 6.57 -5.98 12.86
N LYS A 64 5.72 -6.95 13.21
CA LYS A 64 5.66 -7.45 14.59
C LYS A 64 6.80 -8.43 14.80
N GLU A 65 8.00 -7.93 15.05
CA GLU A 65 9.04 -8.75 15.67
C GLU A 65 8.73 -8.85 17.16
N ILE A 66 7.93 -9.85 17.53
CA ILE A 66 7.82 -10.28 18.92
C ILE A 66 8.81 -11.42 19.09
N TYR A 67 10.06 -11.09 19.40
CA TYR A 67 11.04 -12.08 19.85
C TYR A 67 10.68 -12.51 21.28
N ILE A 68 10.36 -13.80 21.45
CA ILE A 68 10.30 -14.44 22.76
C ILE A 68 11.46 -15.43 22.82
N GLU A 69 12.53 -15.07 23.52
CA GLU A 69 13.58 -16.01 23.88
C GLU A 69 13.31 -16.55 25.29
N ARG A 70 13.15 -17.88 25.40
CA ARG A 70 13.22 -18.59 26.69
C ARG A 70 14.05 -19.86 26.52
N GLY A 71 15.25 -19.84 27.06
CA GLY A 71 16.11 -21.02 27.11
C GLY A 71 17.20 -20.87 28.16
N THR A 72 17.07 -21.59 29.28
CA THR A 72 18.21 -21.95 30.12
C THR A 72 18.72 -23.30 29.63
N ARG A 73 19.66 -23.30 28.68
CA ARG A 73 20.39 -24.53 28.31
C ARG A 73 21.59 -24.70 29.24
N SER A 74 21.35 -25.32 30.39
CA SER A 74 22.34 -26.14 31.09
C SER A 74 21.71 -27.52 31.23
N GLY A 75 22.32 -28.52 30.58
CA GLY A 75 21.69 -29.80 30.32
C GLY A 75 21.83 -30.87 31.40
N SER A 76 20.97 -31.88 31.22
CA SER A 76 21.18 -33.32 31.45
C SER A 76 20.92 -33.99 32.82
N ILE A 77 20.01 -34.99 32.74
CA ILE A 77 19.83 -36.26 33.48
C ILE A 77 19.48 -36.23 34.98
N GLY A 78 18.30 -36.77 35.30
CA GLY A 78 17.91 -37.22 36.63
C GLY A 78 16.46 -37.68 36.66
N GLY A 79 16.22 -38.94 37.00
CA GLY A 79 14.91 -39.58 36.91
C GLY A 79 13.98 -39.37 38.11
N ILE A 80 12.84 -40.03 37.94
CA ILE A 80 11.79 -40.46 38.89
C ILE A 80 10.86 -39.44 39.58
N GLN A 81 9.58 -39.75 39.32
CA GLN A 81 8.29 -39.42 39.91
C GLN A 81 7.70 -38.02 39.73
#